data_AF-A0A497R5Z3-F1
#
_entry.id   AF-A0A497R5Z3-F1
#
_cell.length_a   1.000
_cell.length_b   1.000
_cell.length_c   1.000
_cell.angle_alpha   90.00
_cell.angle_beta   90.00
_cell.angle_gamma   90.00
#
_symmetry.space_group_name_H-M   'P 1'
#
loop_
_entity.id
_entity.type
_entity.pdbx_description
1 polymer ?
#
loop_
_entity_poly.entity_id
_entity_poly.type
_entity_poly.pdbx_seq_one_letter_code
_entity_poly.pdbx_strand_id
1 'polypeptide(L)'
;KIAEEIEDFEAKSMAFLHIFNFTRNVEFLNKSVDYAIQSEQKDGMLLKIVESITKKNKKKAEEIAKLIDRDYYRNKAYATILEQCNALELAEKISCMRILSSSLKRLSQNLDLPDSIEIARMIPDPYYKALALINIMEREEIEGLREEVNKTIEKVRSKYLKERLERELKT
;
A
#
# COMPACT_ATOMS: atom_id res chain seq x y z
N LYS A 1 18.52 23.36 15.79
CA LYS A 1 19.65 24.14 15.24
C LYS A 1 20.24 23.41 14.05
N ILE A 2 20.85 22.23 14.22
CA ILE A 2 21.43 21.44 13.11
C ILE A 2 20.49 21.24 11.91
N ALA A 3 19.23 20.82 12.11
CA ALA A 3 18.29 20.62 10.99
C ALA A 3 17.94 21.92 10.24
N GLU A 4 17.97 23.07 10.91
CA GLU A 4 17.68 24.38 10.29
C GLU A 4 18.85 24.87 9.41
N GLU A 5 20.06 24.38 9.68
CA GLU A 5 21.31 24.77 8.99
C GLU A 5 21.57 23.96 7.72
N ILE A 6 20.78 22.91 7.46
CA ILE A 6 20.88 22.12 6.23
C ILE A 6 20.39 22.96 5.04
N GLU A 7 21.20 23.05 3.99
CA GLU A 7 20.86 23.77 2.75
C GLU A 7 19.99 22.92 1.81
N ASP A 8 20.30 21.63 1.68
CA ASP A 8 19.57 20.69 0.84
C ASP A 8 18.15 20.41 1.37
N PHE A 9 17.12 20.67 0.54
CA PHE A 9 15.73 20.58 0.96
C PHE A 9 15.30 19.15 1.31
N GLU A 10 15.79 18.15 0.56
CA GLU A 10 15.53 16.73 0.81
C GLU A 10 16.08 16.31 2.18
N ALA A 11 17.36 16.60 2.45
CA ALA A 11 18.01 16.29 3.72
C ALA A 11 17.34 17.03 4.88
N LYS A 12 16.93 18.29 4.67
CA LYS A 12 16.21 19.09 5.66
C LYS A 12 14.85 18.50 5.99
N SER A 13 14.09 18.11 4.96
CA SER A 13 12.82 17.42 5.12
C SER A 13 12.97 16.11 5.91
N MET A 14 13.98 15.29 5.58
CA MET A 14 14.26 14.06 6.33
C MET A 14 14.67 14.33 7.78
N ALA A 15 15.53 15.33 8.03
CA ALA A 15 15.94 15.69 9.38
C ALA A 15 14.73 16.06 10.25
N PHE A 16 13.83 16.89 9.74
CA PHE A 16 12.59 17.23 10.44
C PHE A 16 11.65 16.04 10.62
N LEU A 17 11.55 15.13 9.64
CA LEU A 17 10.79 13.88 9.78
C LEU A 17 11.35 13.01 10.90
N HIS A 18 12.68 12.90 11.01
CA HIS A 18 13.33 12.15 12.09
C HIS A 18 13.08 12.80 13.46
N ILE A 19 13.19 14.12 13.56
CA ILE A 19 12.89 14.84 14.81
C ILE A 19 11.41 14.65 15.18
N PHE A 20 10.48 14.74 14.23
CA PHE A 20 9.07 14.40 14.48
C PHE A 20 8.90 12.97 14.97
N ASN A 21 9.59 12.01 14.36
CA ASN A 21 9.49 10.62 14.75
C ASN A 21 9.98 10.35 16.17
N PHE A 22 10.93 11.15 16.66
CA PHE A 22 11.42 11.08 18.04
C PHE A 22 10.53 11.85 19.02
N THR A 23 10.15 13.08 18.68
CA THR A 23 9.48 14.04 19.61
C THR A 23 7.96 14.00 19.56
N ARG A 24 7.36 13.49 18.48
CA ARG A 24 5.94 13.58 18.14
C ARG A 24 5.41 15.02 17.98
N ASN A 25 6.27 16.03 17.87
CA ASN A 25 5.84 17.41 17.67
C ASN A 25 5.45 17.67 16.20
N VAL A 26 4.17 17.98 15.98
CA VAL A 26 3.56 18.20 14.65
C VAL A 26 4.18 19.38 13.90
N GLU A 27 4.77 20.36 14.59
CA GLU A 27 5.47 21.46 13.93
C GLU A 27 6.63 20.95 13.06
N PHE A 28 7.39 19.96 13.55
CA PHE A 28 8.47 19.35 12.76
C PHE A 28 7.94 18.53 11.60
N LEU A 29 6.76 17.90 11.73
CA LEU A 29 6.13 17.24 10.60
C LEU A 29 5.72 18.26 9.52
N ASN A 30 5.13 19.38 9.90
CA ASN A 30 4.75 20.43 8.95
C ASN A 30 5.99 21.00 8.24
N LYS A 31 7.07 21.31 8.98
CA LYS A 31 8.35 21.72 8.37
C LYS A 31 8.90 20.68 7.39
N SER A 32 8.84 19.39 7.75
CA SER A 32 9.25 18.30 6.87
C SER A 32 8.48 18.30 5.55
N VAL A 33 7.16 18.52 5.61
CA VAL A 33 6.29 18.63 4.42
C VAL A 33 6.62 19.88 3.62
N ASP A 34 6.80 21.03 4.26
CA ASP A 34 7.10 22.30 3.57
C ASP A 34 8.41 22.22 2.77
N TYR A 35 9.44 21.56 3.33
CA TYR A 35 10.69 21.34 2.61
C TYR A 35 10.57 20.25 1.55
N ALA A 36 9.76 19.20 1.77
CA ALA A 36 9.49 18.22 0.72
C ALA A 36 8.84 18.86 -0.51
N ILE A 37 7.90 19.80 -0.31
CA ILE A 37 7.22 20.54 -1.39
C ILE A 37 8.21 21.37 -2.23
N GLN A 38 9.24 21.92 -1.60
CA GLN A 38 10.26 22.73 -2.27
C GLN A 38 11.35 21.91 -2.97
N SER A 39 11.44 20.61 -2.68
CA SER A 39 12.49 19.75 -3.21
C SER A 39 12.22 19.30 -4.65
N GLU A 40 13.28 19.02 -5.42
CA GLU A 40 13.14 18.49 -6.78
C GLU A 40 12.48 17.10 -6.77
N GLN A 41 12.67 16.35 -5.68
CA GLN A 41 12.08 15.03 -5.46
C GLN A 41 10.77 15.06 -4.68
N LYS A 42 9.98 16.14 -4.80
CA LYS A 42 8.73 16.38 -4.05
C LYS A 42 7.90 15.13 -3.79
N ASP A 43 7.42 14.47 -4.84
CA ASP A 43 6.51 13.33 -4.71
C ASP A 43 7.14 12.12 -4.00
N GLY A 44 8.44 11.89 -4.24
CA GLY A 44 9.19 10.84 -3.55
C GLY A 44 9.38 11.15 -2.07
N MET A 45 9.62 12.41 -1.73
CA MET A 45 9.75 12.88 -0.35
C MET A 45 8.42 12.83 0.41
N LEU A 46 7.34 13.30 -0.20
CA LEU A 46 5.99 13.21 0.37
C LEU A 46 5.56 11.75 0.58
N LEU A 47 5.89 10.84 -0.35
CA LEU A 47 5.65 9.40 -0.15
C LEU A 47 6.40 8.86 1.07
N LYS A 48 7.69 9.18 1.24
CA LYS A 48 8.46 8.76 2.42
C LYS A 48 7.85 9.29 3.72
N ILE A 49 7.36 10.53 3.72
CA ILE A 49 6.67 11.10 4.88
C ILE A 49 5.40 10.30 5.17
N VAL A 50 4.56 10.02 4.17
CA VAL A 50 3.36 9.18 4.31
C VAL A 50 3.72 7.83 4.94
N GLU A 51 4.69 7.12 4.36
CA GLU A 51 5.13 5.80 4.85
C GLU A 51 5.60 5.82 6.31
N SER A 52 6.22 6.92 6.73
CA SER A 52 6.75 7.09 8.09
C SER A 52 5.69 7.37 9.15
N ILE A 53 4.62 8.09 8.76
CA ILE A 53 3.63 8.59 9.72
C ILE A 53 2.32 7.82 9.69
N THR A 54 2.05 6.99 8.67
CA THR A 54 0.76 6.34 8.43
C THR A 54 0.19 5.67 9.68
N LYS A 55 0.94 4.79 10.35
CA LYS A 55 0.50 4.10 11.58
C LYS A 55 0.22 5.04 12.77
N LYS A 56 0.82 6.23 12.78
CA LYS A 56 0.76 7.18 13.91
C LYS A 56 -0.34 8.23 13.68
N ASN A 57 -0.56 8.62 12.43
CA ASN A 57 -1.53 9.65 12.07
C ASN A 57 -2.03 9.43 10.64
N LYS A 58 -2.99 8.51 10.50
CA LYS A 58 -3.67 8.20 9.23
C LYS A 58 -4.21 9.46 8.55
N LYS A 59 -4.93 10.30 9.29
CA LYS A 59 -5.56 11.52 8.73
C LYS A 59 -4.52 12.44 8.09
N LYS A 60 -3.41 12.71 8.78
CA LYS A 60 -2.33 13.54 8.24
C LYS A 60 -1.61 12.87 7.07
N ALA A 61 -1.45 11.55 7.10
CA ALA A 61 -0.90 10.80 5.96
C ALA A 61 -1.77 10.96 4.71
N GLU A 62 -3.10 10.89 4.85
CA GLU A 62 -4.03 11.14 3.75
C GLU A 62 -3.98 12.58 3.23
N GLU A 63 -3.87 13.57 4.12
CA GLU A 63 -3.69 14.97 3.72
C GLU A 63 -2.43 15.15 2.88
N ILE A 64 -1.32 14.52 3.29
CA ILE A 64 -0.04 14.59 2.56
C ILE A 64 -0.11 13.82 1.24
N ALA A 65 -0.78 12.67 1.20
CA ALA A 65 -0.97 11.91 -0.04
C ALA A 65 -1.70 12.71 -1.13
N LYS A 66 -2.59 13.64 -0.75
CA LYS A 66 -3.27 14.55 -1.69
C LYS A 66 -2.34 15.59 -2.32
N LEU A 67 -1.18 15.86 -1.71
CA LEU A 67 -0.19 16.82 -2.23
C LEU A 67 0.74 16.21 -3.29
N ILE A 68 0.63 14.90 -3.53
CA ILE A 68 1.44 14.16 -4.50
C ILE A 68 0.83 14.27 -5.90
N ASP A 69 1.61 14.78 -6.85
CA ASP A 69 1.12 15.07 -8.21
C ASP A 69 1.14 13.82 -9.09
N ARG A 70 2.27 13.10 -9.10
CA ARG A 70 2.45 11.92 -9.95
C ARG A 70 1.60 10.76 -9.45
N ASP A 71 0.73 10.28 -10.33
CA ASP A 71 -0.19 9.18 -10.08
C ASP A 71 0.49 7.96 -9.44
N TYR A 72 1.67 7.56 -9.92
CA TYR A 72 2.39 6.41 -9.38
C TYR A 72 2.65 6.56 -7.87
N TYR A 73 3.21 7.70 -7.45
CA TYR A 73 3.52 7.98 -6.05
C TYR A 73 2.26 8.14 -5.21
N ARG A 74 1.22 8.79 -5.75
CA ARG A 74 -0.06 8.97 -5.05
C ARG A 74 -0.78 7.64 -4.84
N ASN A 75 -0.80 6.77 -5.84
CA ASN A 75 -1.32 5.40 -5.73
C ASN A 75 -0.54 4.60 -4.68
N LYS A 76 0.79 4.72 -4.64
CA LYS A 76 1.63 4.09 -3.61
C LYS A 76 1.33 4.63 -2.22
N ALA A 77 1.15 5.93 -2.05
CA ALA A 77 0.81 6.54 -0.77
C ALA A 77 -0.53 6.02 -0.25
N TYR A 78 -1.59 6.03 -1.07
CA TYR A 78 -2.88 5.48 -0.66
C TYR A 78 -2.83 3.97 -0.41
N ALA A 79 -2.07 3.21 -1.19
CA ALA A 79 -1.83 1.79 -0.93
C ALA A 79 -1.19 1.54 0.44
N THR A 80 -0.17 2.32 0.80
CA THR A 80 0.47 2.25 2.11
C THR A 80 -0.53 2.51 3.24
N ILE A 81 -1.38 3.53 3.10
CA ILE A 81 -2.39 3.86 4.11
C ILE A 81 -3.45 2.75 4.20
N LEU A 82 -3.93 2.25 3.07
CA LEU A 82 -4.87 1.13 3.00
C LEU A 82 -4.32 -0.08 3.74
N GLU A 83 -3.07 -0.47 3.47
CA GLU A 83 -2.45 -1.68 4.04
C GLU A 83 -2.17 -1.54 5.54
N GLN A 84 -1.61 -0.40 5.97
CA GLN A 84 -1.15 -0.24 7.34
C GLN A 84 -2.25 0.14 8.33
N CYS A 85 -3.37 0.69 7.82
CA CYS A 85 -4.48 1.14 8.65
C CYS A 85 -5.80 0.39 8.36
N ASN A 86 -5.77 -0.66 7.54
CA ASN A 86 -6.96 -1.38 7.07
C ASN A 86 -8.04 -0.41 6.52
N ALA A 87 -7.61 0.61 5.77
CA ALA A 87 -8.46 1.69 5.29
C ALA A 87 -9.03 1.37 3.90
N LEU A 88 -9.94 0.40 3.83
CA LEU A 88 -10.52 -0.11 2.58
C LEU A 88 -11.23 0.97 1.76
N GLU A 89 -11.78 1.99 2.42
CA GLU A 89 -12.39 3.14 1.75
C GLU A 89 -11.40 3.88 0.85
N LEU A 90 -10.08 3.74 1.06
CA LEU A 90 -9.06 4.35 0.20
C LEU A 90 -8.80 3.56 -1.08
N ALA A 91 -9.37 2.36 -1.24
CA ALA A 91 -9.25 1.56 -2.45
C ALA A 91 -9.75 2.33 -3.69
N GLU A 92 -10.81 3.12 -3.54
CA GLU A 92 -11.38 3.95 -4.61
C GLU A 92 -10.42 5.04 -5.11
N LYS A 93 -9.45 5.43 -4.28
CA LYS A 93 -8.45 6.47 -4.60
C LYS A 93 -7.24 5.90 -5.36
N ILE A 94 -7.14 4.58 -5.49
CA ILE A 94 -6.03 3.89 -6.16
C ILE A 94 -6.47 3.53 -7.59
N SER A 95 -6.19 4.42 -8.54
CA SER A 95 -6.49 4.23 -9.96
C SER A 95 -5.66 3.12 -10.64
N CYS A 96 -4.48 2.81 -10.11
CA CYS A 96 -3.61 1.78 -10.67
C CYS A 96 -4.05 0.39 -10.21
N MET A 97 -4.79 -0.34 -11.07
CA MET A 97 -5.30 -1.68 -10.80
C MET A 97 -4.23 -2.65 -10.26
N ARG A 98 -3.00 -2.61 -10.80
CA ARG A 98 -1.89 -3.47 -10.33
C ARG A 98 -1.48 -3.12 -8.89
N ILE A 99 -1.38 -1.83 -8.57
CA ILE A 99 -1.05 -1.39 -7.19
C ILE A 99 -2.19 -1.80 -6.26
N LEU A 100 -3.45 -1.49 -6.60
CA LEU A 100 -4.62 -1.84 -5.80
C LEU A 100 -4.68 -3.35 -5.53
N SER A 101 -4.60 -4.17 -6.58
CA SER A 101 -4.65 -5.62 -6.48
C SER A 101 -3.53 -6.19 -5.62
N SER A 102 -2.30 -5.68 -5.80
CA SER A 102 -1.16 -6.11 -4.98
C SER A 102 -1.31 -5.73 -3.50
N SER A 103 -1.97 -4.60 -3.22
CA SER A 103 -2.16 -4.07 -1.88
C SER A 103 -3.25 -4.85 -1.15
N LEU A 104 -4.39 -5.08 -1.80
CA LEU A 104 -5.47 -5.92 -1.28
C LEU A 104 -5.01 -7.36 -1.04
N LYS A 105 -4.16 -7.93 -1.91
CA LYS A 105 -3.52 -9.23 -1.68
C LYS A 105 -2.66 -9.25 -0.40
N ARG A 106 -1.86 -8.21 -0.15
CA ARG A 106 -1.08 -8.11 1.09
C ARG A 106 -1.98 -7.94 2.32
N LEU A 107 -3.02 -7.12 2.19
CA LEU A 107 -3.98 -6.88 3.26
C LEU A 107 -4.72 -8.17 3.63
N SER A 108 -5.23 -8.93 2.65
CA SER A 108 -5.94 -10.19 2.90
C SER A 108 -5.06 -11.19 3.67
N GLN A 109 -3.76 -11.23 3.41
CA GLN A 109 -2.84 -12.13 4.10
C GLN A 109 -2.63 -11.79 5.58
N ASN A 110 -2.84 -10.52 5.96
CA ASN A 110 -2.62 -10.02 7.32
C ASN A 110 -3.90 -10.04 8.18
N LEU A 111 -5.04 -10.42 7.61
CA LEU A 111 -6.32 -10.49 8.30
C LEU A 111 -6.65 -11.94 8.69
N ASP A 112 -7.48 -12.08 9.71
CA ASP A 112 -8.07 -13.35 10.10
C ASP A 112 -9.28 -13.70 9.21
N LEU A 113 -9.74 -14.94 9.32
CA LEU A 113 -11.02 -15.34 8.72
C LEU A 113 -12.19 -14.76 9.54
N PRO A 114 -13.28 -14.29 8.89
CA PRO A 114 -13.59 -14.38 7.46
C PRO A 114 -13.07 -13.22 6.60
N ASP A 115 -12.61 -12.12 7.21
CA ASP A 115 -12.24 -10.87 6.52
C ASP A 115 -11.19 -11.08 5.43
N SER A 116 -10.22 -11.98 5.66
CA SER A 116 -9.20 -12.35 4.67
C SER A 116 -9.81 -12.77 3.32
N ILE A 117 -10.87 -13.59 3.33
CA ILE A 117 -11.54 -14.06 2.11
C ILE A 117 -12.28 -12.91 1.43
N GLU A 118 -12.96 -12.07 2.21
CA GLU A 118 -13.69 -10.92 1.69
C GLU A 118 -12.75 -9.99 0.92
N ILE A 119 -11.60 -9.64 1.52
CA ILE A 119 -10.60 -8.78 0.87
C ILE A 119 -10.01 -9.46 -0.36
N ALA A 120 -9.69 -10.76 -0.29
CA ALA A 120 -9.19 -11.49 -1.44
C ALA A 120 -10.19 -11.45 -2.61
N ARG A 121 -11.49 -11.52 -2.32
CA ARG A 121 -12.55 -11.49 -3.34
C ARG A 121 -12.70 -10.13 -4.01
N MET A 122 -12.36 -9.03 -3.31
CA MET A 122 -12.36 -7.66 -3.83
C MET A 122 -11.22 -7.36 -4.80
N ILE A 123 -10.20 -8.23 -4.89
CA ILE A 123 -9.05 -7.99 -5.76
C ILE A 123 -9.48 -7.94 -7.24
N PRO A 124 -9.22 -6.83 -7.96
CA PRO A 124 -9.72 -6.67 -9.33
C PRO A 124 -8.91 -7.44 -10.37
N ASP A 125 -7.59 -7.57 -10.19
CA ASP A 125 -6.75 -8.34 -11.11
C ASP A 125 -6.87 -9.86 -10.82
N PRO A 126 -7.26 -10.69 -11.81
CA PRO A 126 -7.48 -12.12 -11.59
C PRO A 126 -6.24 -12.89 -11.12
N TYR A 127 -5.04 -12.49 -11.54
CA TYR A 127 -3.80 -13.17 -11.13
C TYR A 127 -3.54 -12.94 -9.64
N TYR A 128 -3.64 -11.68 -9.19
CA TYR A 128 -3.50 -11.37 -7.76
C TYR A 128 -4.62 -11.96 -6.92
N LYS A 129 -5.85 -12.00 -7.44
CA LYS A 129 -6.99 -12.62 -6.76
C LYS A 129 -6.77 -14.11 -6.55
N ALA A 130 -6.41 -14.84 -7.61
CA ALA A 130 -6.10 -16.25 -7.51
C ALA A 130 -4.97 -16.53 -6.52
N LEU A 131 -3.88 -15.74 -6.57
CA LEU A 131 -2.81 -15.86 -5.58
C LEU A 131 -3.31 -15.66 -4.15
N ALA A 132 -4.10 -14.63 -3.88
CA ALA A 132 -4.60 -14.37 -2.53
C ALA A 132 -5.44 -15.56 -2.01
N LEU A 133 -6.35 -16.08 -2.83
CA LEU A 133 -7.19 -17.22 -2.48
C LEU A 133 -6.38 -18.52 -2.30
N ILE A 134 -5.35 -18.77 -3.10
CA ILE A 134 -4.42 -19.90 -2.91
C ILE A 134 -3.73 -19.81 -1.55
N ASN A 135 -3.18 -18.65 -1.19
CA ASN A 135 -2.52 -18.48 0.12
C ASN A 135 -3.48 -18.67 1.30
N ILE A 136 -4.77 -18.37 1.11
CA ILE A 136 -5.79 -18.63 2.13
C ILE A 136 -6.06 -20.14 2.25
N MET A 137 -6.18 -20.84 1.12
CA MET A 137 -6.36 -22.31 1.09
C MET A 137 -5.20 -23.08 1.74
N GLU A 138 -3.97 -22.55 1.65
CA GLU A 138 -2.79 -23.16 2.30
C GLU A 138 -2.86 -23.09 3.84
N ARG A 139 -3.60 -22.11 4.37
CA ARG A 139 -3.73 -21.90 5.82
C ARG A 139 -4.90 -22.65 6.42
N GLU A 140 -6.02 -22.72 5.69
CA GLU A 140 -7.30 -23.17 6.21
C GLU A 140 -8.10 -23.92 5.13
N GLU A 141 -8.73 -25.03 5.50
CA GLU A 141 -9.61 -25.79 4.61
C GLU A 141 -11.00 -25.13 4.54
N ILE A 142 -11.31 -24.52 3.39
CA ILE A 142 -12.58 -23.81 3.17
C ILE A 142 -13.33 -24.47 2.02
N GLU A 143 -14.54 -24.93 2.32
CA GLU A 143 -15.42 -25.56 1.34
C GLU A 143 -15.65 -24.65 0.12
N GLY A 144 -15.53 -25.22 -1.08
CA GLY A 144 -15.74 -24.51 -2.35
C GLY A 144 -14.63 -23.55 -2.78
N LEU A 145 -13.65 -23.23 -1.91
CA LEU A 145 -12.59 -22.27 -2.23
C LEU A 145 -11.70 -22.74 -3.39
N ARG A 146 -11.41 -24.04 -3.47
CA ARG A 146 -10.65 -24.64 -4.59
C ARG A 146 -11.33 -24.41 -5.95
N GLU A 147 -12.67 -24.54 -6.00
CA GLU A 147 -13.43 -24.29 -7.22
C GLU A 147 -13.39 -22.80 -7.59
N GLU A 148 -13.49 -21.90 -6.61
CA GLU A 148 -13.37 -20.46 -6.82
C GLU A 148 -11.99 -20.06 -7.37
N VAL A 149 -10.91 -20.66 -6.85
CA VAL A 149 -9.56 -20.44 -7.37
C VAL A 149 -9.47 -20.87 -8.83
N ASN A 150 -9.90 -22.09 -9.16
CA ASN A 150 -9.87 -22.59 -10.54
C ASN A 150 -10.62 -21.65 -11.50
N LYS A 151 -11.83 -21.22 -11.13
CA LYS A 151 -12.62 -20.25 -11.92
C LYS A 151 -11.91 -18.90 -12.07
N THR A 152 -11.10 -18.51 -11.09
CA THR A 152 -10.34 -17.25 -11.14
C THR A 152 -9.11 -17.38 -12.04
N ILE A 153 -8.41 -18.51 -11.99
CA ILE A 153 -7.26 -18.82 -12.86
C ILE A 153 -7.67 -18.78 -14.34
N GLU A 154 -8.86 -19.29 -14.69
CA GLU A 154 -9.38 -19.22 -16.07
C GLU A 154 -9.55 -17.79 -16.60
N LYS A 155 -9.72 -16.80 -15.71
CA LYS A 155 -9.84 -15.39 -16.09
C LYS A 155 -8.48 -14.72 -16.34
N VAL A 156 -7.38 -15.39 -16.01
CA VAL A 156 -6.02 -14.87 -16.21
C VAL A 156 -5.64 -14.96 -17.69
N ARG A 157 -5.42 -13.80 -18.33
CA ARG A 157 -5.12 -13.73 -19.78
C ARG A 157 -3.75 -14.29 -20.15
N SER A 158 -2.75 -14.13 -19.28
CA SER A 158 -1.39 -14.57 -19.57
C SER A 158 -1.24 -16.07 -19.33
N LYS A 159 -0.94 -16.82 -20.39
CA LYS A 159 -0.67 -18.26 -20.31
C LYS A 159 0.43 -18.59 -19.28
N TYR A 160 1.52 -17.83 -19.30
CA TYR A 160 2.61 -18.00 -18.33
C TYR A 160 2.15 -17.83 -16.88
N LEU A 161 1.33 -16.81 -16.60
CA LEU A 161 0.82 -16.58 -15.25
C LEU A 161 -0.21 -17.64 -14.83
N LYS A 162 -1.01 -18.13 -15.78
CA LYS A 162 -1.96 -19.22 -15.57
C LYS A 162 -1.22 -20.51 -15.17
N GLU A 163 -0.25 -20.93 -15.97
CA GLU A 163 0.60 -22.10 -15.70
C GLU A 163 1.33 -21.99 -14.37
N ARG A 164 1.76 -20.77 -14.00
CA ARG A 164 2.36 -20.53 -12.68
C ARG A 164 1.35 -20.82 -11.56
N LEU A 165 0.14 -20.28 -11.63
CA LEU A 165 -0.89 -20.51 -10.60
C LEU A 165 -1.30 -21.98 -10.49
N GLU A 166 -1.39 -22.68 -11.62
CA GLU A 166 -1.68 -24.10 -11.65
C GLU A 166 -0.59 -24.95 -10.98
N ARG A 167 0.68 -24.50 -11.00
CA ARG A 167 1.77 -25.15 -10.26
C ARG A 167 1.64 -24.92 -8.76
N GLU A 168 1.35 -23.69 -8.34
CA GLU A 168 1.14 -23.37 -6.91
C GLU A 168 0.01 -24.25 -6.33
N LEU A 169 -1.11 -24.42 -7.05
CA LEU A 169 -2.26 -25.24 -6.60
C LEU A 169 -2.00 -26.75 -6.44
N LYS A 170 -0.92 -27.27 -7.02
CA LYS A 170 -0.52 -28.68 -6.98
C LYS A 170 0.49 -28.99 -5.88
N THR A 171 1.06 -27.95 -5.28
CA THR A 171 2.03 -28.06 -4.18
C THR A 171 1.27 -28.12 -2.86
#